data_AF-A0A7J9JFP4-F1
#
_entry.id   AF-A0A7J9JFP4-F1
#
_cell.length_a   1.000
_cell.length_b   1.000
_cell.length_c   1.000
_cell.angle_alpha   90.00
_cell.angle_beta   90.00
_cell.angle_gamma   90.00
#
_symmetry.space_group_name_H-M   'P 1'
#
loop_
_entity.id
_entity.type
_entity.pdbx_description
1 polymer ?
#
loop_
_entity_poly.entity_id
_entity_poly.type
_entity_poly.pdbx_seq_one_letter_code
_entity_poly.pdbx_strand_id
1 'polypeptide(L)' 'MAIVGGRGAFKMAKGFALLRATSSNAMTGDASLEVNVTLYH' A
#
# COMPACT_ATOMS: atom_id res chain seq x y z
N MET A 1 -5.75 -2.33 2.60
CA MET A 1 -6.02 -2.78 1.20
C MET A 1 -5.50 -4.20 1.01
N ALA A 2 -6.12 -4.99 0.13
CA ALA A 2 -5.67 -6.34 -0.17
C ALA A 2 -4.63 -6.35 -1.30
N ILE A 3 -3.62 -7.22 -1.20
CA ILE A 3 -2.70 -7.53 -2.30
C ILE A 3 -3.35 -8.62 -3.15
N VAL A 4 -3.69 -8.30 -4.39
CA VAL A 4 -4.45 -9.18 -5.30
C VAL A 4 -3.56 -10.03 -6.22
N GLY A 5 -2.24 -9.97 -6.03
CA GLY A 5 -1.25 -10.72 -6.79
C GLY A 5 0.06 -9.96 -6.93
N GLY A 6 1.06 -10.60 -7.53
CA GLY A 6 2.36 -10.01 -7.81
C GLY A 6 3.11 -10.73 -8.92
N ARG A 7 4.22 -10.14 -9.36
CA ARG A 7 5.10 -10.66 -10.43
C ARG A 7 6.55 -10.66 -9.95
N GLY A 8 7.42 -11.33 -10.71
CA GLY A 8 8.86 -11.39 -10.38
C GLY A 8 9.11 -12.08 -9.05
N ALA A 9 9.87 -11.42 -8.17
CA ALA A 9 10.11 -11.90 -6.81
C ALA A 9 8.79 -12.18 -6.06
N PHE A 10 7.76 -11.35 -6.27
CA PHE A 10 6.48 -11.45 -5.59
C PHE A 10 5.44 -12.26 -6.39
N LYS A 11 5.86 -13.23 -7.21
CA LYS A 11 4.93 -14.05 -8.00
C LYS A 11 3.98 -14.81 -7.06
N MET A 12 2.68 -14.78 -7.36
CA MET A 12 1.61 -15.36 -6.53
C MET A 12 1.45 -14.71 -5.15
N ALA A 13 1.93 -13.49 -4.95
CA ALA A 13 1.86 -12.83 -3.65
C ALA A 13 0.42 -12.65 -3.13
N LYS A 14 0.21 -13.00 -1.86
CA LYS A 14 -1.03 -12.76 -1.12
C LYS A 14 -0.72 -12.05 0.20
N GLY A 15 -1.50 -11.05 0.54
CA GLY A 15 -1.26 -10.24 1.73
C GLY A 15 -2.16 -9.02 1.82
N PHE A 16 -1.76 -8.07 2.65
CA PHE A 16 -2.48 -6.82 2.84
C PHE A 16 -1.50 -5.66 3.09
N ALA A 17 -1.97 -4.46 2.76
CA ALA A 17 -1.29 -3.19 3.03
C ALA A 17 -2.13 -2.38 4.03
N LEU A 18 -1.48 -1.91 5.09
CA LEU A 18 -2.01 -0.94 6.03
C LEU A 18 -1.60 0.45 5.59
N LEU A 19 -2.56 1.38 5.61
CA LEU A 19 -2.39 2.75 5.12
C LEU A 19 -2.70 3.69 6.27
N ARG A 20 -1.80 4.63 6.52
CA ARG A 20 -1.99 5.69 7.51
C ARG A 20 -1.71 7.04 6.86
N ALA A 21 -2.70 7.92 6.88
CA ALA A 21 -2.50 9.30 6.44
C ALA A 21 -1.61 10.05 7.43
N THR A 22 -0.52 10.64 6.92
CA THR A 22 0.39 11.46 7.70
C THR A 22 0.13 12.94 7.49
N SER A 23 -0.28 13.35 6.28
CA SER A 23 -0.80 14.68 5.99
C SER A 23 -1.76 14.68 4.80
N SER A 24 -2.66 15.65 4.76
CA SER A 24 -3.55 15.90 3.62
C SER A 24 -3.86 17.38 3.50
N ASN A 25 -3.65 17.95 2.31
CA ASN A 25 -4.03 19.31 1.96
C ASN A 25 -5.14 19.27 0.90
N ALA A 26 -6.36 19.58 1.31
CA ALA A 26 -7.52 19.55 0.42
C ALA A 26 -7.54 20.71 -0.61
N MET A 27 -6.80 21.79 -0.37
CA MET A 27 -6.76 22.94 -1.29
C MET A 27 -5.85 22.68 -2.50
N THR A 28 -4.72 21.99 -2.29
CA THR A 28 -3.81 21.61 -3.37
C THR A 28 -4.05 20.19 -3.89
N GLY A 29 -4.68 19.33 -3.08
CA GLY A 29 -4.91 17.92 -3.38
C GLY A 29 -3.77 16.99 -2.95
N ASP A 30 -2.73 17.52 -2.31
CA ASP A 30 -1.57 16.73 -1.90
C ASP A 30 -1.86 15.92 -0.63
N ALA A 31 -1.33 14.71 -0.56
CA ALA A 31 -1.38 13.89 0.64
C ALA A 31 -0.12 13.06 0.77
N SER A 32 0.30 12.86 2.01
CA SER A 32 1.36 11.91 2.38
C SER A 32 0.76 10.75 3.14
N LEU A 33 1.22 9.55 2.80
CA LEU A 33 0.70 8.30 3.34
C LEU A 33 1.85 7.37 3.73
N GLU A 34 1.80 6.86 4.96
CA GLU A 34 2.64 5.75 5.38
C GLU A 34 1.97 4.43 4.95
N VAL A 35 2.75 3.55 4.33
CA VAL A 35 2.26 2.27 3.79
C VAL A 35 3.10 1.12 4.35
N ASN A 36 2.48 0.32 5.22
CA ASN A 36 3.10 -0.87 5.79
C ASN A 36 2.50 -2.12 5.13
N VAL A 37 3.32 -2.88 4.41
CA VAL A 37 2.87 -4.03 3.62
C VAL A 37 3.36 -5.32 4.25
N THR A 38 2.44 -6.28 4.40
CA THR A 38 2.76 -7.66 4.80
C THR A 38 2.26 -8.60 3.72
N LEU A 39 3.15 -9.40 3.15
CA LEU A 39 2.83 -10.34 2.08
C LEU A 39 3.66 -11.62 2.18
N TYR A 40 3.10 -12.70 1.62
CA TYR A 40 3.76 -13.99 1.40
C TYR A 40 3.92 -14.21 -0.11
N HIS A 41 5.08 -14.69 -0.55
CA HIS A 41 5.40 -14.93 -1.96
C HIS A 41 6.45 -16.04 -2.14
#